data_AF-A0A066U5K6-F1
#
_entry.id   AF-A0A066U5K6-F1
#
_cell.length_a   1.000
_cell.length_b   1.000
_cell.length_c   1.000
_cell.angle_alpha   90.00
_cell.angle_beta   90.00
_cell.angle_gamma   90.00
#
_symmetry.space_group_name_H-M   'P 1'
#
loop_
_entity.id
_entity.type
_entity.pdbx_description
1 polymer ?
#
loop_
_entity_poly.entity_id
_entity_poly.type
_entity_poly.pdbx_seq_one_letter_code
_entity_poly.pdbx_strand_id
1 'polypeptide(L)'
;MKPAVIAIDGGNSKTEVLVVSEDGVVLGKSRGPGASPQNIGVAACVTALEGLVLEAYPEFGTRPDAVHTSAYLAGLDFPREEEALHAALSARGWSDTLTVGNDTLALLRAGSAGVGVAVVCGAGINGAGVGPDGRVHRFPALGKISGDWGGGYRLGEEALWWAVRAEDGRGPRTALMPAVAAYFGKPTLLDVVQGLHFEEIDPASIHGLCPLLFEVAAAGDEVAQDIVTRFVEEVSVFAAVILRELDLTGDAPEIVLGGGVLTGVGAPVIAEIEKRCLKVAPRAVVRVVDVNPVVGAALFGLDTLGAPEAAKAALKAATQRV
;
A
#
# COMPACT_ATOMS: atom_id res chain seq x y z
N MET A 1 24.39 14.53 -16.38
CA MET A 1 24.07 13.27 -17.10
C MET A 1 22.58 13.08 -16.96
N LYS A 2 21.86 12.67 -18.03
CA LYS A 2 20.40 12.49 -17.98
C LYS A 2 20.06 11.36 -16.97
N PRO A 3 19.19 11.59 -15.95
CA PRO A 3 18.77 10.52 -15.04
C PRO A 3 18.16 9.34 -15.80
N ALA A 4 18.40 8.12 -15.32
CA ALA A 4 17.87 6.93 -15.96
C ALA A 4 16.38 6.76 -15.66
N VAL A 5 16.01 6.82 -14.38
CA VAL A 5 14.63 6.51 -13.93
C VAL A 5 14.08 7.61 -13.03
N ILE A 6 12.87 8.07 -13.33
CA ILE A 6 11.97 8.72 -12.36
C ILE A 6 11.01 7.64 -11.86
N ALA A 7 11.13 7.25 -10.61
CA ALA A 7 10.31 6.23 -9.98
C ALA A 7 9.29 6.88 -9.05
N ILE A 8 8.03 6.48 -9.16
CA ILE A 8 6.92 7.04 -8.39
C ILE A 8 6.13 5.90 -7.76
N ASP A 9 5.91 5.99 -6.45
CA ASP A 9 4.97 5.16 -5.70
C ASP A 9 3.93 6.08 -5.04
N GLY A 10 2.71 6.06 -5.56
CA GLY A 10 1.61 6.94 -5.11
C GLY A 10 0.50 6.15 -4.43
N GLY A 11 0.45 6.20 -3.10
CA GLY A 11 -0.64 5.60 -2.33
C GLY A 11 -1.78 6.58 -2.02
N ASN A 12 -2.76 6.09 -1.26
CA ASN A 12 -3.86 6.91 -0.75
C ASN A 12 -3.40 7.99 0.25
N SER A 13 -2.37 7.71 1.07
CA SER A 13 -1.95 8.61 2.16
C SER A 13 -0.63 9.34 1.90
N LYS A 14 0.22 8.80 1.02
CA LYS A 14 1.56 9.34 0.73
C LYS A 14 1.96 9.03 -0.71
N THR A 15 2.86 9.84 -1.23
CA THR A 15 3.55 9.59 -2.49
C THR A 15 5.05 9.74 -2.27
N GLU A 16 5.84 8.81 -2.80
CA GLU A 16 7.30 8.87 -2.77
C GLU A 16 7.85 8.88 -4.20
N VAL A 17 8.89 9.69 -4.43
CA VAL A 17 9.59 9.77 -5.72
C VAL A 17 11.06 9.51 -5.50
N LEU A 18 11.67 8.70 -6.37
CA LEU A 18 13.11 8.56 -6.50
C LEU A 18 13.54 8.94 -7.91
N VAL A 19 14.67 9.63 -8.02
CA VAL A 19 15.37 9.86 -9.28
C VAL A 19 16.68 9.08 -9.22
N VAL A 20 16.91 8.19 -10.19
CA VAL A 20 17.96 7.17 -10.14
C VAL A 20 18.80 7.22 -11.41
N SER A 21 20.11 7.07 -11.27
CA SER A 21 21.05 6.91 -12.39
C SER A 21 21.05 5.49 -12.96
N GLU A 22 21.75 5.29 -14.08
CA GLU A 22 21.83 3.99 -14.76
C GLU A 22 22.55 2.92 -13.91
N ASP A 23 23.51 3.32 -13.08
CA ASP A 23 24.23 2.46 -12.15
C ASP A 23 23.50 2.25 -10.81
N GLY A 24 22.24 2.70 -10.69
CA GLY A 24 21.38 2.46 -9.54
C GLY A 24 21.60 3.40 -8.35
N VAL A 25 22.33 4.50 -8.53
CA VAL A 25 22.53 5.52 -7.50
C VAL A 25 21.30 6.42 -7.41
N VAL A 26 20.82 6.65 -6.18
CA VAL A 26 19.74 7.62 -5.93
C VAL A 26 20.30 9.04 -6.04
N LEU A 27 19.92 9.74 -7.10
CA LEU A 27 20.29 11.14 -7.38
C LEU A 27 19.43 12.11 -6.56
N GLY A 28 18.19 11.71 -6.26
CA GLY A 28 17.21 12.59 -5.66
C GLY A 28 16.02 11.82 -5.08
N LYS A 29 15.37 12.41 -4.07
CA LYS A 29 14.15 11.85 -3.47
C LYS A 29 13.24 12.95 -2.95
N SER A 30 11.94 12.72 -3.03
CA SER A 30 10.93 13.57 -2.39
C SER A 30 9.79 12.71 -1.84
N ARG A 31 8.99 13.30 -0.96
CA ARG A 31 7.81 12.65 -0.39
C ARG A 31 6.72 13.69 -0.14
N GLY A 32 5.50 13.34 -0.52
CA GLY A 32 4.34 14.20 -0.37
C GLY A 32 3.08 13.46 0.07
N PRO A 33 1.94 14.17 0.07
CA PRO A 33 0.63 13.57 0.32
C PRO A 33 0.26 12.51 -0.74
N GLY A 34 -0.76 11.72 -0.46
CA GLY A 34 -1.29 10.72 -1.39
C GLY A 34 -1.79 11.36 -2.69
N ALA A 35 -1.55 10.67 -3.80
CA ALA A 35 -1.87 11.16 -5.15
C ALA A 35 -2.72 10.16 -5.96
N SER A 36 -3.50 9.28 -5.28
CA SER A 36 -4.39 8.33 -5.96
C SER A 36 -5.35 9.07 -6.91
N PRO A 37 -5.30 8.82 -8.23
CA PRO A 37 -6.16 9.49 -9.21
C PRO A 37 -7.65 9.15 -9.00
N GLN A 38 -7.96 8.05 -8.32
CA GLN A 38 -9.33 7.71 -7.93
C GLN A 38 -9.91 8.70 -6.91
N ASN A 39 -9.09 9.20 -5.99
CA ASN A 39 -9.53 10.09 -4.91
C ASN A 39 -9.51 11.57 -5.34
N ILE A 40 -8.49 11.98 -6.10
CA ILE A 40 -8.27 13.40 -6.43
C ILE A 40 -8.44 13.73 -7.92
N GLY A 41 -8.67 12.72 -8.76
CA GLY A 41 -8.74 12.86 -10.21
C GLY A 41 -7.36 12.89 -10.88
N VAL A 42 -7.31 12.48 -12.15
CA VAL A 42 -6.07 12.38 -12.95
C VAL A 42 -5.32 13.73 -13.04
N ALA A 43 -6.03 14.83 -13.25
CA ALA A 43 -5.39 16.15 -13.41
C ALA A 43 -4.68 16.63 -12.15
N ALA A 44 -5.31 16.46 -10.98
CA ALA A 44 -4.71 16.82 -9.69
C ALA A 44 -3.56 15.87 -9.34
N CYS A 45 -3.73 14.57 -9.61
CA CYS A 45 -2.67 13.57 -9.49
C CYS A 45 -1.41 13.98 -10.26
N VAL A 46 -1.52 14.25 -11.57
CA VAL A 46 -0.37 14.64 -12.40
C VAL A 46 0.29 15.92 -11.89
N THR A 47 -0.51 16.91 -11.46
CA THR A 47 0.03 18.16 -10.89
C THR A 47 0.81 17.90 -9.60
N ALA A 48 0.27 17.07 -8.70
CA ALA A 48 0.95 16.71 -7.46
C ALA A 48 2.25 15.93 -7.73
N LEU A 49 2.22 14.98 -8.68
CA LEU A 49 3.40 14.22 -9.09
C LEU A 49 4.47 15.14 -9.71
N GLU A 50 4.09 16.10 -10.54
CA GLU A 50 5.04 17.05 -11.16
C GLU A 50 5.82 17.83 -10.11
N GLY A 51 5.12 18.35 -9.09
CA GLY A 51 5.73 19.06 -7.98
C GLY A 51 6.75 18.19 -7.24
N LEU A 52 6.38 16.94 -6.95
CA LEU A 52 7.27 15.99 -6.25
C LEU A 52 8.46 15.57 -7.10
N VAL A 53 8.30 15.40 -8.41
CA VAL A 53 9.41 15.06 -9.32
C VAL A 53 10.42 16.20 -9.40
N LEU A 54 9.96 17.45 -9.52
CA LEU A 54 10.84 18.62 -9.53
C LEU A 54 11.52 18.85 -8.17
N GLU A 55 10.82 18.59 -7.06
CA GLU A 55 11.41 18.64 -5.72
C GLU A 55 12.48 17.55 -5.53
N ALA A 56 12.24 16.34 -6.04
CA ALA A 56 13.16 15.22 -5.89
C ALA A 56 14.52 15.50 -6.54
N TYR A 57 14.53 16.19 -7.69
CA TYR A 57 15.76 16.49 -8.43
C TYR A 57 15.72 17.90 -9.05
N PRO A 58 16.14 18.94 -8.29
CA PRO A 58 16.07 20.33 -8.73
C PRO A 58 16.85 20.66 -10.01
N GLU A 59 17.81 19.82 -10.41
CA GLU A 59 18.55 19.96 -11.67
C GLU A 59 17.67 19.81 -12.92
N PHE A 60 16.47 19.24 -12.79
CA PHE A 60 15.46 19.27 -13.85
C PHE A 60 14.99 20.70 -14.20
N GLY A 61 15.21 21.68 -13.32
CA GLY A 61 14.71 23.05 -13.51
C GLY A 61 13.18 23.06 -13.52
N THR A 62 12.57 23.37 -14.67
CA THR A 62 11.11 23.44 -14.82
C THR A 62 10.51 22.28 -15.61
N ARG A 63 11.34 21.42 -16.20
CA ARG A 63 10.87 20.31 -17.03
C ARG A 63 11.71 19.06 -16.76
N PRO A 64 11.14 18.00 -16.16
CA PRO A 64 11.84 16.74 -16.01
C PRO A 64 12.29 16.17 -17.35
N ASP A 65 13.48 15.59 -17.36
CA ASP A 65 14.09 14.93 -18.53
C ASP A 65 14.89 13.72 -18.07
N ALA A 66 14.25 12.55 -18.07
CA ALA A 66 14.87 11.25 -17.74
C ALA A 66 14.70 10.24 -18.89
N VAL A 67 15.41 9.11 -18.85
CA VAL A 67 15.26 8.09 -19.91
C VAL A 67 13.91 7.37 -19.77
N HIS A 68 13.51 7.06 -18.53
CA HIS A 68 12.27 6.35 -18.24
C HIS A 68 11.55 6.92 -17.02
N THR A 69 10.23 6.92 -17.03
CA THR A 69 9.39 7.13 -15.85
C THR A 69 8.63 5.85 -15.53
N SER A 70 8.73 5.39 -14.28
CA SER A 70 8.01 4.24 -13.78
C SER A 70 7.08 4.66 -12.64
N ALA A 71 5.77 4.69 -12.89
CA ALA A 71 4.79 5.23 -11.97
C ALA A 71 3.78 4.17 -11.55
N TYR A 72 3.83 3.80 -10.27
CA TYR A 72 2.89 2.85 -9.68
C TYR A 72 2.01 3.53 -8.64
N LEU A 73 0.70 3.49 -8.84
CA LEU A 73 -0.25 4.22 -8.00
C LEU A 73 -1.43 3.35 -7.56
N ALA A 74 -1.90 3.60 -6.33
CA ALA A 74 -3.18 3.12 -5.85
C ALA A 74 -4.33 3.71 -6.68
N GLY A 75 -5.42 2.96 -6.84
CA GLY A 75 -6.59 3.41 -7.60
C GLY A 75 -6.43 3.28 -9.12
N LEU A 76 -5.44 2.50 -9.59
CA LEU A 76 -5.30 2.08 -10.98
C LEU A 76 -5.66 0.60 -11.08
N ASP A 77 -6.93 0.27 -10.89
CA ASP A 77 -7.41 -1.10 -10.74
C ASP A 77 -8.00 -1.66 -12.04
N PHE A 78 -8.33 -0.78 -12.99
CA PHE A 78 -8.79 -1.13 -14.34
C PHE A 78 -7.88 -0.60 -15.46
N PRO A 79 -7.86 -1.25 -16.63
CA PRO A 79 -7.09 -0.79 -17.79
C PRO A 79 -7.38 0.66 -18.18
N ARG A 80 -8.64 1.10 -18.09
CA ARG A 80 -9.04 2.47 -18.43
C ARG A 80 -8.39 3.53 -17.52
N GLU A 81 -8.14 3.21 -16.26
CA GLU A 81 -7.51 4.12 -15.30
C GLU A 81 -6.02 4.24 -15.59
N GLU A 82 -5.36 3.10 -15.88
CA GLU A 82 -3.96 3.07 -16.32
C GLU A 82 -3.78 3.83 -17.64
N GLU A 83 -4.65 3.62 -18.63
CA GLU A 83 -4.64 4.33 -19.91
C GLU A 83 -4.79 5.85 -19.73
N ALA A 84 -5.73 6.27 -18.88
CA ALA A 84 -5.98 7.68 -18.62
C ALA A 84 -4.79 8.38 -17.95
N LEU A 85 -4.19 7.75 -16.94
CA LEU A 85 -3.02 8.32 -16.27
C LEU A 85 -1.79 8.26 -17.18
N HIS A 86 -1.60 7.16 -17.92
CA HIS A 86 -0.52 7.02 -18.90
C HIS A 86 -0.58 8.13 -19.95
N ALA A 87 -1.74 8.40 -20.53
CA ALA A 87 -1.91 9.49 -21.50
C ALA A 87 -1.59 10.86 -20.88
N ALA A 88 -2.07 11.11 -19.66
CA ALA A 88 -1.85 12.38 -18.98
C ALA A 88 -0.38 12.63 -18.60
N LEU A 89 0.34 11.60 -18.14
CA LEU A 89 1.77 11.68 -17.84
C LEU A 89 2.61 11.75 -19.12
N SER A 90 2.27 10.99 -20.17
CA SER A 90 2.95 11.05 -21.48
C SER A 90 2.91 12.46 -22.07
N ALA A 91 1.78 13.16 -21.93
CA ALA A 91 1.62 14.54 -22.39
C ALA A 91 2.56 15.53 -21.68
N ARG A 92 3.08 15.20 -20.50
CA ARG A 92 4.08 16.03 -19.80
C ARG A 92 5.49 15.87 -20.35
N GLY A 93 5.79 14.73 -20.97
CA GLY A 93 7.09 14.45 -21.58
C GLY A 93 8.26 14.56 -20.59
N TRP A 94 8.10 13.95 -19.42
CA TRP A 94 9.14 13.86 -18.37
C TRP A 94 10.29 12.91 -18.74
N SER A 95 10.02 12.00 -19.68
CA SER A 95 10.97 10.97 -20.08
C SER A 95 10.68 10.44 -21.47
N ASP A 96 11.64 9.69 -22.03
CA ASP A 96 11.54 9.11 -23.37
C ASP A 96 10.52 7.95 -23.41
N THR A 97 10.36 7.23 -22.30
CA THR A 97 9.42 6.11 -22.15
C THR A 97 8.74 6.13 -20.78
N LEU A 98 7.53 5.59 -20.70
CA LEU A 98 6.69 5.60 -19.50
C LEU A 98 6.11 4.21 -19.23
N THR A 99 6.07 3.82 -17.97
CA THR A 99 5.24 2.71 -17.47
C THR A 99 4.34 3.23 -16.36
N VAL A 100 3.07 2.85 -16.42
CA VAL A 100 2.06 3.13 -15.40
C VAL A 100 1.45 1.81 -14.95
N GLY A 101 1.27 1.64 -13.65
CA GLY A 101 0.63 0.45 -13.09
C GLY A 101 0.18 0.64 -11.64
N ASN A 102 -0.32 -0.41 -11.04
CA ASN A 102 -0.83 -0.37 -9.67
C ASN A 102 0.26 -0.51 -8.61
N ASP A 103 0.11 0.18 -7.48
CA ASP A 103 1.08 0.20 -6.37
C ASP A 103 1.42 -1.21 -5.83
N THR A 104 0.47 -2.15 -5.89
CA THR A 104 0.70 -3.57 -5.53
C THR A 104 1.84 -4.21 -6.30
N LEU A 105 2.07 -3.84 -7.56
CA LEU A 105 3.16 -4.37 -8.38
C LEU A 105 4.52 -3.81 -7.92
N ALA A 106 4.58 -2.52 -7.60
CA ALA A 106 5.78 -1.91 -7.03
C ALA A 106 6.11 -2.55 -5.67
N LEU A 107 5.12 -2.82 -4.82
CA LEU A 107 5.34 -3.58 -3.59
C LEU A 107 5.94 -4.96 -3.89
N LEU A 108 5.35 -5.71 -4.83
CA LEU A 108 5.83 -7.04 -5.19
C LEU A 108 7.30 -6.98 -5.59
N ARG A 109 7.67 -6.06 -6.49
CA ARG A 109 9.04 -5.95 -6.99
C ARG A 109 10.03 -5.46 -5.93
N ALA A 110 9.58 -4.64 -4.99
CA ALA A 110 10.40 -4.20 -3.87
C ALA A 110 10.79 -5.40 -2.99
N GLY A 111 9.82 -6.25 -2.65
CA GLY A 111 10.01 -7.40 -1.75
C GLY A 111 10.42 -8.72 -2.39
N SER A 112 10.49 -8.81 -3.72
CA SER A 112 10.80 -10.06 -4.45
C SER A 112 11.61 -9.82 -5.73
N ALA A 113 11.80 -10.87 -6.53
CA ALA A 113 12.30 -10.78 -7.90
C ALA A 113 11.27 -10.24 -8.92
N GLY A 114 10.05 -9.87 -8.49
CA GLY A 114 8.96 -9.46 -9.36
C GLY A 114 7.98 -10.59 -9.72
N VAL A 115 8.15 -11.76 -9.12
CA VAL A 115 7.29 -12.94 -9.26
C VAL A 115 6.86 -13.38 -7.87
N GLY A 116 5.58 -13.72 -7.71
CA GLY A 116 4.99 -14.09 -6.43
C GLY A 116 3.70 -13.33 -6.17
N VAL A 117 3.44 -13.09 -4.89
CA VAL A 117 2.20 -12.50 -4.38
C VAL A 117 2.53 -11.25 -3.58
N ALA A 118 1.77 -10.18 -3.76
CA ALA A 118 1.78 -9.01 -2.92
C ALA A 118 0.40 -8.76 -2.33
N VAL A 119 0.33 -8.48 -1.03
CA VAL A 119 -0.87 -7.99 -0.36
C VAL A 119 -0.51 -6.67 0.33
N VAL A 120 -1.16 -5.59 -0.09
CA VAL A 120 -1.01 -4.25 0.46
C VAL A 120 -2.17 -3.98 1.40
N CYS A 121 -1.89 -3.54 2.63
CA CYS A 121 -2.89 -2.99 3.53
C CYS A 121 -2.38 -1.67 4.13
N GLY A 122 -2.82 -0.56 3.55
CA GLY A 122 -2.60 0.81 4.01
C GLY A 122 -3.91 1.43 4.46
N ALA A 123 -4.28 2.57 3.87
CA ALA A 123 -5.61 3.15 4.00
C ALA A 123 -6.72 2.17 3.58
N GLY A 124 -6.54 1.52 2.43
CA GLY A 124 -7.34 0.41 1.92
C GLY A 124 -6.56 -0.90 1.92
N ILE A 125 -7.11 -1.93 1.30
CA ILE A 125 -6.49 -3.24 1.10
C ILE A 125 -6.55 -3.62 -0.39
N ASN A 126 -5.48 -4.22 -0.92
CA ASN A 126 -5.42 -4.75 -2.28
C ASN A 126 -4.44 -5.94 -2.34
N GLY A 127 -4.55 -6.75 -3.39
CA GLY A 127 -3.60 -7.81 -3.70
C GLY A 127 -3.33 -7.93 -5.19
N ALA A 128 -2.12 -8.37 -5.53
CA ALA A 128 -1.75 -8.73 -6.88
C ALA A 128 -0.72 -9.85 -6.87
N GLY A 129 -0.63 -10.60 -7.96
CA GLY A 129 0.47 -11.53 -8.17
C GLY A 129 0.92 -11.59 -9.60
N VAL A 130 2.15 -12.05 -9.78
CA VAL A 130 2.80 -12.28 -11.06
C VAL A 130 3.37 -13.69 -11.06
N GLY A 131 2.97 -14.51 -12.02
CA GLY A 131 3.50 -15.86 -12.22
C GLY A 131 4.84 -15.87 -12.97
N PRO A 132 5.62 -16.96 -12.92
CA PRO A 132 6.88 -17.10 -13.67
C PRO A 132 6.70 -17.00 -15.18
N ASP A 133 5.50 -17.26 -15.68
CA ASP A 133 5.09 -17.13 -17.08
C ASP A 133 4.62 -15.71 -17.46
N GLY A 134 4.67 -14.78 -16.51
CA GLY A 134 4.22 -13.40 -16.68
C GLY A 134 2.71 -13.19 -16.55
N ARG A 135 1.91 -14.23 -16.25
CA ARG A 135 0.48 -14.03 -15.94
C ARG A 135 0.33 -13.17 -14.71
N VAL A 136 -0.63 -12.25 -14.77
CA VAL A 136 -0.93 -11.32 -13.68
C VAL A 136 -2.35 -11.59 -13.16
N HIS A 137 -2.50 -11.71 -11.85
CA HIS A 137 -3.81 -11.77 -11.19
C HIS A 137 -3.95 -10.58 -10.24
N ARG A 138 -5.07 -9.87 -10.32
CA ARG A 138 -5.33 -8.63 -9.58
C ARG A 138 -6.79 -8.54 -9.16
N PHE A 139 -7.03 -7.74 -8.13
CA PHE A 139 -8.38 -7.42 -7.66
C PHE A 139 -8.72 -5.95 -7.93
N PRO A 140 -10.02 -5.62 -8.06
CA PRO A 140 -10.44 -4.23 -8.25
C PRO A 140 -10.20 -3.31 -7.05
N ALA A 141 -10.17 -3.85 -5.81
CA ALA A 141 -9.89 -3.09 -4.58
C ALA A 141 -10.70 -1.79 -4.36
N LEU A 142 -11.95 -1.76 -4.81
CA LEU A 142 -12.90 -0.64 -4.71
C LEU A 142 -13.71 -0.66 -3.40
N GLY A 143 -13.22 -1.36 -2.36
CA GLY A 143 -13.90 -1.49 -1.09
C GLY A 143 -15.16 -2.34 -1.20
N LYS A 144 -16.24 -1.92 -0.51
CA LYS A 144 -17.48 -2.71 -0.41
C LYS A 144 -18.13 -3.03 -1.78
N ILE A 145 -17.89 -2.22 -2.81
CA ILE A 145 -18.43 -2.45 -4.15
C ILE A 145 -17.87 -3.73 -4.78
N SER A 146 -16.56 -3.95 -4.65
CA SER A 146 -15.85 -5.16 -5.09
C SER A 146 -15.78 -6.26 -4.03
N GLY A 147 -16.23 -5.96 -2.81
CA GLY A 147 -16.28 -6.91 -1.70
C GLY A 147 -15.05 -6.89 -0.79
N ASP A 148 -14.17 -5.89 -0.92
CA ASP A 148 -12.95 -5.82 -0.12
C ASP A 148 -13.26 -5.39 1.32
N TRP A 149 -12.69 -6.12 2.28
CA TRP A 149 -12.75 -5.79 3.69
C TRP A 149 -11.34 -5.74 4.26
N GLY A 150 -11.03 -4.65 4.96
CA GLY A 150 -9.69 -4.36 5.47
C GLY A 150 -9.26 -2.95 5.12
N GLY A 151 -7.98 -2.65 5.33
CA GLY A 151 -7.48 -1.28 5.27
C GLY A 151 -7.69 -0.54 6.60
N GLY A 152 -6.80 0.38 6.91
CA GLY A 152 -6.79 1.10 8.17
C GLY A 152 -8.03 1.98 8.37
N TYR A 153 -8.63 2.51 7.30
CA TYR A 153 -9.93 3.20 7.43
C TYR A 153 -11.01 2.23 7.92
N ARG A 154 -11.14 1.07 7.27
CA ARG A 154 -12.17 0.09 7.65
C ARG A 154 -11.95 -0.47 9.05
N LEU A 155 -10.70 -0.75 9.42
CA LEU A 155 -10.36 -1.21 10.76
C LEU A 155 -10.67 -0.16 11.82
N GLY A 156 -10.40 1.12 11.53
CA GLY A 156 -10.78 2.23 12.40
C GLY A 156 -12.30 2.39 12.53
N GLU A 157 -13.05 2.23 11.43
CA GLU A 157 -14.52 2.21 11.45
C GLU A 157 -15.07 1.08 12.33
N GLU A 158 -14.52 -0.14 12.21
CA GLU A 158 -14.92 -1.28 13.05
C GLU A 158 -14.63 -1.02 14.53
N ALA A 159 -13.47 -0.43 14.85
CA ALA A 159 -13.14 -0.06 16.23
C ALA A 159 -14.15 0.93 16.82
N LEU A 160 -14.46 2.01 16.09
CA LEU A 160 -15.49 2.98 16.49
C LEU A 160 -16.88 2.33 16.59
N TRP A 161 -17.25 1.51 15.61
CA TRP A 161 -18.55 0.84 15.54
C TRP A 161 -18.80 -0.04 16.76
N TRP A 162 -17.83 -0.90 17.11
CA TRP A 162 -17.96 -1.77 18.27
C TRP A 162 -17.87 -1.03 19.60
N ALA A 163 -17.05 0.02 19.68
CA ALA A 163 -17.01 0.91 20.84
C ALA A 163 -18.39 1.53 21.12
N VAL A 164 -19.03 2.13 20.10
CA VAL A 164 -20.35 2.78 20.24
C VAL A 164 -21.43 1.78 20.66
N ARG A 165 -21.43 0.59 20.04
CA ARG A 165 -22.39 -0.48 20.41
C ARG A 165 -22.19 -0.99 21.84
N ALA A 166 -20.97 -0.97 22.35
CA ALA A 166 -20.70 -1.34 23.74
C ALA A 166 -21.23 -0.30 24.72
N GLU A 167 -21.12 1.00 24.40
CA GLU A 167 -21.64 2.09 25.23
C GLU A 167 -23.18 2.08 25.30
N ASP A 168 -23.86 1.86 24.17
CA ASP A 168 -25.33 1.88 24.11
C ASP A 168 -26.00 0.52 24.40
N GLY A 169 -25.22 -0.53 24.68
CA GLY A 169 -25.70 -1.85 25.07
C GLY A 169 -26.16 -2.76 23.90
N ARG A 170 -25.97 -2.35 22.64
CA ARG A 170 -26.24 -3.21 21.47
C ARG A 170 -25.12 -4.23 21.19
N GLY A 171 -23.96 -4.07 21.82
CA GLY A 171 -22.79 -4.92 21.70
C GLY A 171 -22.27 -5.43 23.05
N PRO A 172 -21.34 -6.37 23.04
CA PRO A 172 -20.64 -6.81 24.25
C PRO A 172 -19.78 -5.66 24.83
N ARG A 173 -19.42 -5.76 26.11
CA ARG A 173 -18.45 -4.86 26.70
C ARG A 173 -17.08 -5.07 26.06
N THR A 174 -16.38 -3.98 25.75
CA THR A 174 -15.03 -4.00 25.17
C THR A 174 -14.20 -2.82 25.68
N ALA A 175 -12.89 -3.03 25.80
CA ALA A 175 -11.91 -2.00 26.09
C ALA A 175 -11.79 -0.95 24.95
N LEU A 176 -12.33 -1.23 23.76
CA LEU A 176 -12.45 -0.22 22.69
C LEU A 176 -13.27 0.99 23.12
N MET A 177 -14.27 0.82 24.00
CA MET A 177 -15.14 1.91 24.44
C MET A 177 -14.36 3.07 25.10
N PRO A 178 -13.66 2.86 26.24
CA PRO A 178 -12.87 3.93 26.85
C PRO A 178 -11.68 4.36 25.98
N ALA A 179 -11.09 3.45 25.19
CA ALA A 179 -9.95 3.74 24.34
C ALA A 179 -10.30 4.74 23.22
N VAL A 180 -11.42 4.53 22.52
CA VAL A 180 -11.87 5.41 21.43
C VAL A 180 -12.27 6.78 21.96
N ALA A 181 -12.99 6.85 23.09
CA ALA A 181 -13.34 8.12 23.71
C ALA A 181 -12.08 8.95 24.06
N ALA A 182 -11.08 8.29 24.66
CA ALA A 182 -9.81 8.90 25.00
C ALA A 182 -9.02 9.37 23.78
N TYR A 183 -9.01 8.60 22.69
CA TYR A 183 -8.34 8.98 21.43
C TYR A 183 -8.86 10.32 20.89
N PHE A 184 -10.17 10.55 20.93
CA PHE A 184 -10.79 11.81 20.50
C PHE A 184 -10.81 12.90 21.57
N GLY A 185 -10.31 12.63 22.79
CA GLY A 185 -10.39 13.57 23.90
C GLY A 185 -11.82 13.91 24.31
N LYS A 186 -12.77 13.00 24.13
CA LYS A 186 -14.19 13.17 24.44
C LYS A 186 -14.58 12.36 25.68
N PRO A 187 -15.55 12.83 26.50
CA PRO A 187 -15.93 12.12 27.72
C PRO A 187 -16.80 10.89 27.44
N THR A 188 -17.58 10.88 26.36
CA THR A 188 -18.42 9.74 25.94
C THR A 188 -18.28 9.47 24.45
N LEU A 189 -18.66 8.27 23.99
CA LEU A 189 -18.73 8.00 22.56
C LEU A 189 -19.91 8.70 21.89
N LEU A 190 -20.97 9.02 22.62
CA LEU A 190 -22.01 9.91 22.11
C LEU A 190 -21.44 11.27 21.68
N ASP A 191 -20.51 11.85 22.45
CA ASP A 191 -19.83 13.11 22.08
C ASP A 191 -18.91 12.93 20.86
N VAL A 192 -18.27 11.76 20.71
CA VAL A 192 -17.50 11.43 19.50
C VAL A 192 -18.43 11.36 18.28
N VAL A 193 -19.55 10.65 18.40
CA VAL A 193 -20.53 10.48 17.31
C VAL A 193 -21.15 11.82 16.93
N GLN A 194 -21.52 12.66 17.90
CA GLN A 194 -22.02 14.00 17.62
C GLN A 194 -20.95 14.87 16.93
N GLY A 195 -19.71 14.84 17.43
CA GLY A 195 -18.61 15.59 16.81
C GLY A 195 -18.34 15.16 15.37
N LEU A 196 -18.38 13.87 15.07
CA LEU A 196 -18.27 13.36 13.70
C LEU A 196 -19.49 13.73 12.84
N HIS A 197 -20.71 13.64 13.40
CA HIS A 197 -21.95 13.93 12.67
C HIS A 197 -22.10 15.40 12.29
N PHE A 198 -21.69 16.30 13.19
CA PHE A 198 -21.71 17.76 12.97
C PHE A 198 -20.40 18.29 12.39
N GLU A 199 -19.49 17.41 11.93
CA GLU A 199 -18.22 17.75 11.30
C GLU A 199 -17.29 18.63 12.19
N GLU A 200 -17.44 18.54 13.51
CA GLU A 200 -16.53 19.14 14.50
C GLU A 200 -15.25 18.32 14.69
N ILE A 201 -15.32 17.02 14.36
CA ILE A 201 -14.20 16.10 14.28
C ILE A 201 -14.01 15.72 12.82
N ASP A 202 -12.79 15.88 12.30
CA ASP A 202 -12.44 15.44 10.95
C ASP A 202 -12.65 13.93 10.79
N PRO A 203 -13.54 13.45 9.91
CA PRO A 203 -13.75 12.02 9.68
C PRO A 203 -12.48 11.25 9.30
N ALA A 204 -11.47 11.92 8.70
CA ALA A 204 -10.20 11.28 8.36
C ALA A 204 -9.44 10.78 9.59
N SER A 205 -9.68 11.36 10.77
CA SER A 205 -9.06 10.93 12.03
C SER A 205 -9.49 9.54 12.50
N ILE A 206 -10.60 8.99 12.00
CA ILE A 206 -11.03 7.60 12.26
C ILE A 206 -9.93 6.60 11.87
N HIS A 207 -9.14 6.91 10.83
CA HIS A 207 -8.00 6.07 10.43
C HIS A 207 -7.01 5.82 11.56
N GLY A 208 -6.82 6.81 12.45
CA GLY A 208 -5.90 6.69 13.58
C GLY A 208 -6.39 5.77 14.71
N LEU A 209 -7.62 5.26 14.64
CA LEU A 209 -8.09 4.19 15.51
C LEU A 209 -7.54 2.82 15.12
N CYS A 210 -6.98 2.66 13.91
CA CYS A 210 -6.45 1.38 13.45
C CYS A 210 -5.32 0.85 14.35
N PRO A 211 -4.25 1.61 14.70
CA PRO A 211 -3.25 1.14 15.67
C PRO A 211 -3.86 0.80 17.04
N LEU A 212 -4.78 1.64 17.52
CA LEU A 212 -5.46 1.45 18.80
C LEU A 212 -6.23 0.12 18.85
N LEU A 213 -6.89 -0.27 17.76
CA LEU A 213 -7.56 -1.57 17.64
C LEU A 213 -6.60 -2.73 17.90
N PHE A 214 -5.40 -2.70 17.30
CA PHE A 214 -4.40 -3.76 17.50
C PHE A 214 -3.83 -3.75 18.92
N GLU A 215 -3.63 -2.58 19.52
CA GLU A 215 -3.21 -2.46 20.93
C GLU A 215 -4.24 -3.09 21.88
N VAL A 216 -5.52 -2.79 21.68
CA VAL A 216 -6.62 -3.35 22.49
C VAL A 216 -6.76 -4.86 22.28
N ALA A 217 -6.62 -5.36 21.05
CA ALA A 217 -6.61 -6.79 20.77
C ALA A 217 -5.43 -7.52 21.44
N ALA A 218 -4.24 -6.91 21.42
CA ALA A 218 -3.04 -7.45 22.06
C ALA A 218 -3.17 -7.50 23.60
N ALA A 219 -3.98 -6.61 24.18
CA ALA A 219 -4.30 -6.61 25.61
C ALA A 219 -5.33 -7.68 26.02
N GLY A 220 -5.86 -8.47 25.08
CA GLY A 220 -6.76 -9.58 25.36
C GLY A 220 -8.25 -9.28 25.22
N ASP A 221 -8.63 -8.15 24.62
CA ASP A 221 -10.04 -7.83 24.38
C ASP A 221 -10.63 -8.71 23.26
N GLU A 222 -11.67 -9.49 23.59
CA GLU A 222 -12.27 -10.47 22.67
C GLU A 222 -12.84 -9.82 21.40
N VAL A 223 -13.50 -8.66 21.53
CA VAL A 223 -14.10 -7.96 20.38
C VAL A 223 -13.02 -7.47 19.42
N ALA A 224 -11.97 -6.86 19.95
CA ALA A 224 -10.84 -6.43 19.13
C ALA A 224 -10.11 -7.62 18.49
N GLN A 225 -9.97 -8.74 19.20
CA GLN A 225 -9.38 -9.97 18.68
C GLN A 225 -10.21 -10.58 17.53
N ASP A 226 -11.53 -10.54 17.62
CA ASP A 226 -12.41 -11.01 16.53
C ASP A 226 -12.22 -10.17 15.25
N ILE A 227 -12.12 -8.85 15.39
CA ILE A 227 -11.87 -7.95 14.25
C ILE A 227 -10.49 -8.24 13.64
N VAL A 228 -9.45 -8.40 14.48
CA VAL A 228 -8.09 -8.75 14.02
C VAL A 228 -8.05 -10.13 13.36
N THR A 229 -8.82 -11.10 13.87
CA THR A 229 -8.91 -12.44 13.28
C THR A 229 -9.50 -12.37 11.88
N ARG A 230 -10.57 -11.59 11.69
CA ARG A 230 -11.14 -11.34 10.37
C ARG A 230 -10.15 -10.64 9.44
N PHE A 231 -9.37 -9.68 9.93
CA PHE A 231 -8.33 -9.03 9.14
C PHE A 231 -7.27 -10.01 8.62
N VAL A 232 -6.80 -10.89 9.50
CA VAL A 232 -5.88 -11.96 9.14
C VAL A 232 -6.49 -12.88 8.08
N GLU A 233 -7.79 -13.18 8.20
CA GLU A 233 -8.54 -13.96 7.22
C GLU A 233 -8.55 -13.33 5.84
N GLU A 234 -8.97 -12.07 5.74
CA GLU A 234 -9.07 -11.38 4.45
C GLU A 234 -7.71 -11.29 3.76
N VAL A 235 -6.65 -10.90 4.48
CA VAL A 235 -5.27 -10.87 3.95
C VAL A 235 -4.85 -12.24 3.42
N SER A 236 -5.15 -13.30 4.18
CA SER A 236 -4.81 -14.68 3.79
C SER A 236 -5.63 -15.15 2.59
N VAL A 237 -6.88 -14.71 2.44
CA VAL A 237 -7.74 -15.04 1.30
C VAL A 237 -7.21 -14.42 0.01
N PHE A 238 -6.81 -13.13 0.04
CA PHE A 238 -6.13 -12.49 -1.10
C PHE A 238 -4.95 -13.35 -1.57
N ALA A 239 -4.04 -13.68 -0.66
CA ALA A 239 -2.86 -14.47 -0.98
C ALA A 239 -3.23 -15.87 -1.51
N ALA A 240 -4.16 -16.57 -0.86
CA ALA A 240 -4.59 -17.90 -1.24
C ALA A 240 -5.23 -17.97 -2.64
N VAL A 241 -6.01 -16.96 -3.01
CA VAL A 241 -6.62 -16.89 -4.35
C VAL A 241 -5.53 -16.66 -5.40
N ILE A 242 -4.66 -15.66 -5.20
CA ILE A 242 -3.56 -15.37 -6.13
C ILE A 242 -2.67 -16.60 -6.34
N LEU A 243 -2.31 -17.29 -5.26
CA LEU A 243 -1.49 -18.51 -5.33
C LEU A 243 -2.11 -19.60 -6.21
N ARG A 244 -3.44 -19.76 -6.17
CA ARG A 244 -4.14 -20.77 -6.95
C ARG A 244 -4.30 -20.35 -8.41
N GLU A 245 -4.71 -19.11 -8.65
CA GLU A 245 -4.94 -18.58 -10.00
C GLU A 245 -3.66 -18.53 -10.84
N LEU A 246 -2.50 -18.38 -10.19
CA LEU A 246 -1.19 -18.36 -10.83
C LEU A 246 -0.41 -19.68 -10.71
N ASP A 247 -1.06 -20.75 -10.23
CA ASP A 247 -0.46 -22.08 -10.08
C ASP A 247 0.81 -22.12 -9.20
N LEU A 248 0.91 -21.21 -8.23
CA LEU A 248 2.07 -21.03 -7.34
C LEU A 248 2.06 -21.93 -6.10
N THR A 249 1.05 -22.79 -5.94
CA THR A 249 0.88 -23.60 -4.72
C THR A 249 1.93 -24.68 -4.54
N GLY A 250 2.52 -25.16 -5.64
CA GLY A 250 3.51 -26.24 -5.63
C GLY A 250 4.91 -25.77 -5.28
N ASP A 251 5.30 -24.57 -5.68
CA ASP A 251 6.66 -24.02 -5.59
C ASP A 251 6.96 -23.37 -4.24
N ALA A 252 8.06 -22.62 -4.15
CA ALA A 252 8.38 -21.76 -3.01
C ALA A 252 8.12 -20.28 -3.35
N PRO A 253 6.85 -19.87 -3.58
CA PRO A 253 6.54 -18.51 -3.97
C PRO A 253 6.84 -17.53 -2.83
N GLU A 254 7.28 -16.33 -3.19
CA GLU A 254 7.39 -15.23 -2.24
C GLU A 254 6.02 -14.55 -2.07
N ILE A 255 5.62 -14.31 -0.82
CA ILE A 255 4.42 -13.56 -0.46
C ILE A 255 4.88 -12.33 0.31
N VAL A 256 4.75 -11.18 -0.33
CA VAL A 256 5.17 -9.87 0.17
C VAL A 256 3.97 -9.16 0.80
N LEU A 257 4.05 -8.89 2.09
CA LEU A 257 3.07 -8.11 2.84
C LEU A 257 3.57 -6.68 2.99
N GLY A 258 2.74 -5.70 2.69
CA GLY A 258 3.13 -4.29 2.77
C GLY A 258 1.97 -3.34 3.04
N GLY A 259 2.28 -2.04 3.10
CA GLY A 259 1.33 -1.03 3.54
C GLY A 259 1.35 -0.81 5.06
N GLY A 260 0.99 0.41 5.48
CA GLY A 260 1.22 0.88 6.85
C GLY A 260 0.58 0.03 7.95
N VAL A 261 -0.54 -0.66 7.65
CA VAL A 261 -1.17 -1.59 8.60
C VAL A 261 -0.30 -2.83 8.74
N LEU A 262 0.00 -3.54 7.65
CA LEU A 262 0.78 -4.79 7.71
C LEU A 262 2.21 -4.58 8.20
N THR A 263 2.82 -3.42 7.95
CA THR A 263 4.13 -3.09 8.53
C THR A 263 4.07 -2.65 9.98
N GLY A 264 2.89 -2.27 10.47
CA GLY A 264 2.68 -1.74 11.83
C GLY A 264 2.11 -2.75 12.82
N VAL A 265 1.55 -3.87 12.35
CA VAL A 265 1.04 -4.93 13.22
C VAL A 265 2.16 -5.76 13.84
N GLY A 266 1.91 -6.32 15.03
CA GLY A 266 2.89 -7.14 15.73
C GLY A 266 3.14 -8.50 15.08
N ALA A 267 4.30 -9.09 15.39
CA ALA A 267 4.72 -10.42 14.91
C ALA A 267 3.65 -11.53 15.06
N PRO A 268 2.81 -11.59 16.11
CA PRO A 268 1.75 -12.59 16.21
C PRO A 268 0.72 -12.53 15.07
N VAL A 269 0.36 -11.32 14.60
CA VAL A 269 -0.59 -11.14 13.49
C VAL A 269 0.01 -11.66 12.19
N ILE A 270 1.27 -11.31 11.93
CA ILE A 270 2.02 -11.79 10.76
C ILE A 270 2.18 -13.30 10.77
N ALA A 271 2.50 -13.89 11.94
CA ALA A 271 2.65 -15.34 12.08
C ALA A 271 1.35 -16.11 11.79
N GLU A 272 0.18 -15.56 12.15
CA GLU A 272 -1.09 -16.21 11.82
C GLU A 272 -1.45 -16.07 10.33
N ILE A 273 -1.12 -14.94 9.70
CA ILE A 273 -1.21 -14.79 8.23
C ILE A 273 -0.31 -15.83 7.55
N GLU A 274 0.96 -15.93 7.98
CA GLU A 274 1.93 -16.89 7.44
C GLU A 274 1.41 -18.32 7.56
N LYS A 275 0.97 -18.72 8.75
CA LYS A 275 0.39 -20.05 9.01
C LYS A 275 -0.80 -20.35 8.10
N ARG A 276 -1.64 -19.38 7.79
CA ARG A 276 -2.78 -19.56 6.86
C ARG A 276 -2.32 -19.69 5.42
N CYS A 277 -1.36 -18.88 4.97
CA CYS A 277 -0.74 -19.00 3.65
C CYS A 277 -0.06 -20.35 3.44
N LEU A 278 0.67 -20.84 4.44
CA LEU A 278 1.40 -22.13 4.38
C LEU A 278 0.47 -23.35 4.30
N LYS A 279 -0.80 -23.23 4.71
CA LYS A 279 -1.80 -24.30 4.45
C LYS A 279 -2.13 -24.45 2.97
N VAL A 280 -1.95 -23.38 2.17
CA VAL A 280 -2.24 -23.35 0.73
C VAL A 280 -0.98 -23.63 -0.08
N ALA A 281 0.15 -23.03 0.31
CA ALA A 281 1.45 -23.22 -0.33
C ALA A 281 2.51 -23.53 0.75
N PRO A 282 2.76 -24.82 1.07
CA PRO A 282 3.60 -25.22 2.21
C PRO A 282 5.07 -24.80 2.13
N ARG A 283 5.57 -24.43 0.93
CA ARG A 283 6.95 -23.96 0.74
C ARG A 283 7.02 -22.44 0.51
N ALA A 284 5.90 -21.73 0.59
CA ALA A 284 5.88 -20.28 0.41
C ALA A 284 6.75 -19.59 1.46
N VAL A 285 7.31 -18.44 1.09
CA VAL A 285 8.07 -17.59 2.00
C VAL A 285 7.31 -16.30 2.19
N VAL A 286 6.76 -16.10 3.39
CA VAL A 286 6.02 -14.88 3.74
C VAL A 286 6.99 -13.86 4.32
N ARG A 287 6.96 -12.64 3.81
CA ARG A 287 7.82 -11.54 4.28
C ARG A 287 6.99 -10.27 4.40
N VAL A 288 7.25 -9.50 5.44
CA VAL A 288 6.83 -8.10 5.51
C VAL A 288 7.91 -7.27 4.85
N VAL A 289 7.53 -6.37 3.94
CA VAL A 289 8.48 -5.56 3.19
C VAL A 289 9.30 -4.66 4.13
N ASP A 290 10.61 -4.63 3.92
CA ASP A 290 11.59 -3.82 4.67
C ASP A 290 12.10 -2.61 3.87
N VAL A 291 11.79 -2.56 2.57
CA VAL A 291 12.09 -1.47 1.65
C VAL A 291 10.82 -0.69 1.27
N ASN A 292 10.96 0.60 0.94
CA ASN A 292 9.82 1.40 0.47
C ASN A 292 9.36 0.90 -0.92
N PRO A 293 8.05 0.84 -1.22
CA PRO A 293 7.57 0.37 -2.52
C PRO A 293 8.06 1.20 -3.72
N VAL A 294 8.40 2.48 -3.53
CA VAL A 294 9.09 3.29 -4.56
C VAL A 294 10.39 2.67 -5.06
N VAL A 295 11.07 1.85 -4.25
CA VAL A 295 12.25 1.08 -4.66
C VAL A 295 11.85 0.04 -5.72
N GLY A 296 10.69 -0.60 -5.57
CA GLY A 296 10.14 -1.50 -6.58
C GLY A 296 9.80 -0.81 -7.89
N ALA A 297 9.25 0.40 -7.83
CA ALA A 297 9.04 1.24 -9.01
C ALA A 297 10.37 1.57 -9.72
N ALA A 298 11.40 1.92 -8.95
CA ALA A 298 12.74 2.20 -9.49
C ALA A 298 13.40 0.95 -10.09
N LEU A 299 13.24 -0.21 -9.45
CA LEU A 299 13.73 -1.49 -9.96
C LEU A 299 13.04 -1.87 -11.27
N PHE A 300 11.72 -1.68 -11.38
CA PHE A 300 11.03 -1.89 -12.65
C PHE A 300 11.53 -0.94 -13.74
N GLY A 301 11.75 0.34 -13.42
CA GLY A 301 12.35 1.27 -14.38
C GLY A 301 13.74 0.80 -14.85
N LEU A 302 14.58 0.31 -13.94
CA LEU A 302 15.88 -0.27 -14.28
C LEU A 302 15.76 -1.58 -15.08
N ASP A 303 14.77 -2.42 -14.78
CA ASP A 303 14.47 -3.64 -15.55
C ASP A 303 14.10 -3.28 -17.00
N THR A 304 13.24 -2.28 -17.21
CA THR A 304 12.85 -1.76 -18.54
C THR A 304 14.05 -1.27 -19.35
N LEU A 305 15.03 -0.64 -18.67
CA LEU A 305 16.25 -0.15 -19.31
C LEU A 305 17.32 -1.24 -19.52
N GLY A 306 17.08 -2.47 -19.08
CA GLY A 306 18.06 -3.56 -19.17
C GLY A 306 19.29 -3.35 -18.27
N ALA A 307 19.14 -2.60 -17.18
CA ALA A 307 20.23 -2.32 -16.26
C ALA A 307 20.78 -3.61 -15.61
N PRO A 308 22.09 -3.68 -15.33
CA PRO A 308 22.70 -4.88 -14.75
C PRO A 308 22.23 -5.11 -13.31
N GLU A 309 22.28 -6.37 -12.85
CA GLU A 309 21.91 -6.73 -11.46
C GLU A 309 22.74 -5.97 -10.42
N ALA A 310 23.98 -5.57 -10.74
CA ALA A 310 24.80 -4.75 -9.86
C ALA A 310 24.15 -3.38 -9.54
N ALA A 311 23.51 -2.75 -10.53
CA ALA A 311 22.81 -1.47 -10.35
C ALA A 311 21.57 -1.66 -9.46
N LYS A 312 20.80 -2.72 -9.70
CA LYS A 312 19.62 -3.06 -8.90
C LYS A 312 19.99 -3.38 -7.44
N ALA A 313 21.09 -4.10 -7.24
CA ALA A 313 21.63 -4.39 -5.91
C ALA A 313 22.11 -3.13 -5.20
N ALA A 314 22.79 -2.22 -5.91
CA ALA A 314 23.23 -0.93 -5.35
C ALA A 314 22.03 -0.08 -4.90
N LEU A 315 20.97 0.00 -5.72
CA LEU A 315 19.73 0.69 -5.36
C LEU A 315 19.08 0.10 -4.11
N LYS A 316 18.94 -1.24 -4.03
CA LYS A 316 18.38 -1.91 -2.85
C LYS A 316 19.22 -1.64 -1.60
N ALA A 317 20.55 -1.78 -1.68
CA ALA A 317 21.44 -1.54 -0.55
C ALA A 317 21.38 -0.09 -0.03
N ALA A 318 21.24 0.89 -0.93
CA ALA A 318 21.15 2.30 -0.56
C ALA A 318 19.80 2.71 0.08
N THR A 319 18.78 1.85 -0.03
CA THR A 319 17.38 2.18 0.35
C THR A 319 16.80 1.24 1.41
N GLN A 320 17.55 0.24 1.86
CA GLN A 320 17.21 -0.57 3.02
C GLN A 320 17.06 0.33 4.26
N ARG A 321 15.94 0.17 4.97
CA ARG A 321 15.74 0.83 6.26
C ARG A 321 16.70 0.18 7.27
N VAL A 322 17.54 0.98 7.92
CA VAL A 322 18.29 0.57 9.13
C VAL A 322 17.33 0.44 10.30
#